data_AF-A0A1C4UI20-F1
#
_entry.id   AF-A0A1C4UI20-F1
#
_cell.length_a   1.000
_cell.length_b   1.000
_cell.length_c   1.000
_cell.angle_alpha   90.00
_cell.angle_beta   90.00
_cell.angle_gamma   90.00
#
_symmetry.space_group_name_H-M   'P 1'
#
loop_
_entity.id
_entity.type
_entity.pdbx_description
1 polymer ?
#
loop_
_entity_poly.entity_id
_entity_poly.type
_entity_poly.pdbx_seq_one_letter_code
_entity_poly.pdbx_strand_id
1 'polypeptide(L)'
;MVRPTTPVPSTANTAAESAAGSPVHARTVEHKNAVRAWVTDLARQSGAAEPESLARQLTLLLDGGLAGGVLDGDPAVADAAKRSARALVDAALRER
;
A
#
# COMPACT_ATOMS: atom_id res chain seq x y z
N MET A 1 27.74 10.69 19.48
CA MET A 1 26.40 11.03 20.03
C MET A 1 25.43 11.11 18.87
N VAL A 2 24.76 9.98 18.55
CA VAL A 2 23.77 9.89 17.47
C VAL A 2 22.42 10.33 18.04
N ARG A 3 21.77 11.33 17.44
CA ARG A 3 20.41 11.73 17.82
C ARG A 3 19.46 10.57 17.50
N PRO A 4 18.60 10.12 18.43
CA PRO A 4 17.58 9.14 18.12
C PRO A 4 16.64 9.77 17.09
N THR A 5 16.61 9.20 15.88
CA THR A 5 15.56 9.47 14.91
C THR A 5 14.30 8.82 15.45
N THR A 6 13.40 9.61 16.03
CA THR A 6 12.04 9.16 16.29
C THR A 6 11.49 8.55 15.00
N PRO A 7 11.02 7.29 15.00
CA PRO A 7 10.42 6.71 13.81
C PRO A 7 9.22 7.58 13.44
N VAL A 8 9.29 8.22 12.27
CA VAL A 8 8.13 8.90 11.71
C VAL A 8 7.06 7.82 11.48
N PRO A 9 5.87 7.92 12.11
CA PRO A 9 4.85 6.90 11.94
C PRO A 9 4.50 6.78 10.46
N SER A 10 4.35 5.53 9.98
CA SER A 10 3.94 5.28 8.60
C SER A 10 2.58 5.95 8.34
N THR A 11 2.33 6.37 7.11
CA THR A 11 1.03 6.98 6.73
C THR A 11 -0.13 6.03 7.05
N ALA A 12 0.09 4.71 7.01
CA ALA A 12 -0.89 3.71 7.41
C ALA A 12 -1.26 3.80 8.91
N ASN A 13 -0.27 3.85 9.82
CA ASN A 13 -0.52 3.98 11.25
C ASN A 13 -1.11 5.36 11.59
N THR A 14 -0.63 6.41 10.91
CA THR A 14 -1.08 7.79 11.16
C THR A 14 -2.57 7.98 10.86
N ALA A 15 -3.13 7.36 9.81
CA ALA A 15 -4.58 7.39 9.57
C ALA A 15 -5.39 6.60 10.59
N ALA A 16 -4.86 5.48 11.07
CA ALA A 16 -5.53 4.59 12.02
C ALA A 16 -5.55 5.18 13.45
N GLU A 17 -4.52 5.92 13.82
CA GLU A 17 -4.40 6.58 15.14
C GLU A 17 -5.01 8.00 15.17
N SER A 18 -5.30 8.59 14.01
CA SER A 18 -5.93 9.91 13.92
C SER A 18 -7.45 9.80 13.96
N ALA A 19 -8.10 10.71 14.71
CA ALA A 19 -9.56 10.85 14.67
C ALA A 19 -10.04 11.04 13.22
N ALA A 20 -11.04 10.27 12.82
CA ALA A 20 -11.70 10.41 11.53
C ALA A 20 -12.18 11.86 11.34
N GLY A 21 -11.92 12.43 10.15
CA GLY A 21 -12.25 13.84 9.85
C GLY A 21 -11.24 14.88 10.33
N SER A 22 -10.18 14.50 11.06
CA SER A 22 -9.08 15.43 11.36
C SER A 22 -8.29 15.83 10.10
N PRO A 23 -7.60 16.99 10.10
CA PRO A 23 -6.74 17.39 8.98
C PRO A 23 -5.65 16.36 8.63
N VAL A 24 -5.14 15.64 9.63
CA VAL A 24 -4.15 14.57 9.45
C VAL A 24 -4.78 13.36 8.75
N HIS A 25 -5.97 12.96 9.18
CA HIS A 25 -6.74 11.90 8.52
C HIS A 25 -7.04 12.27 7.05
N ALA A 26 -7.49 13.50 6.79
CA ALA A 26 -7.79 13.98 5.44
C ALA A 26 -6.57 13.92 4.50
N ARG A 27 -5.40 14.43 4.93
CA ARG A 27 -4.16 14.35 4.15
C ARG A 27 -3.71 12.92 3.91
N THR A 28 -3.93 12.03 4.89
CA THR A 28 -3.56 10.63 4.74
C THR A 28 -4.46 9.93 3.71
N VAL A 29 -5.76 10.20 3.74
CA VAL A 29 -6.72 9.71 2.74
C VAL A 29 -6.37 10.22 1.34
N GLU A 30 -6.03 11.51 1.21
CA GLU A 30 -5.60 12.11 -0.05
C GLU A 30 -4.37 11.41 -0.62
N HIS A 31 -3.34 11.21 0.20
CA HIS A 31 -2.14 10.49 -0.21
C HIS A 31 -2.44 9.06 -0.66
N LYS A 32 -3.25 8.30 0.10
CA LYS A 32 -3.65 6.93 -0.28
C LYS A 32 -4.45 6.90 -1.58
N ASN A 33 -5.29 7.89 -1.81
CA ASN A 33 -6.04 8.03 -3.06
C ASN A 33 -5.11 8.32 -4.25
N ALA A 34 -4.11 9.20 -4.07
CA ALA A 34 -3.12 9.50 -5.09
C ALA A 34 -2.29 8.25 -5.46
N VAL A 35 -1.83 7.48 -4.46
CA VAL A 35 -1.10 6.22 -4.69
C VAL A 35 -1.99 5.22 -5.45
N ARG A 36 -3.25 5.05 -5.05
CA ARG A 36 -4.17 4.13 -5.74
C ARG A 36 -4.43 4.56 -7.18
N ALA A 37 -4.63 5.85 -7.44
CA ALA A 37 -4.82 6.36 -8.79
C ALA A 37 -3.61 6.07 -9.68
N TRP A 38 -2.40 6.32 -9.18
CA TRP A 38 -1.16 5.99 -9.88
C TRP A 38 -1.03 4.49 -10.18
N VAL A 39 -1.34 3.60 -9.24
CA VAL A 39 -1.31 2.15 -9.47
C VAL A 39 -2.38 1.72 -10.49
N THR A 40 -3.58 2.32 -10.47
CA THR A 40 -4.61 2.08 -11.49
C THR A 40 -4.09 2.41 -12.89
N ASP A 41 -3.40 3.54 -13.05
CA ASP A 41 -2.87 3.94 -14.34
C ASP A 41 -1.79 2.99 -14.84
N LEU A 42 -0.93 2.47 -13.95
CA LEU A 42 0.04 1.42 -14.29
C LEU A 42 -0.65 0.12 -14.70
N ALA A 43 -1.68 -0.30 -13.98
CA ALA A 43 -2.45 -1.50 -14.30
C ALA A 43 -3.11 -1.38 -15.69
N ARG A 44 -3.68 -0.20 -16.00
CA ARG A 44 -4.28 0.09 -17.30
C ARG A 44 -3.24 0.08 -18.43
N GLN A 45 -2.10 0.73 -18.24
CA GLN A 45 -0.99 0.72 -19.20
C GLN A 45 -0.43 -0.68 -19.46
N SER A 46 -0.52 -1.55 -18.47
CA SER A 46 -0.07 -2.95 -18.57
C SER A 46 -1.10 -3.87 -19.22
N GLY A 47 -2.32 -3.39 -19.48
CA GLY A 47 -3.39 -4.17 -20.09
C GLY A 47 -4.12 -5.12 -19.14
N ALA A 48 -4.18 -4.80 -17.84
CA ALA A 48 -5.00 -5.54 -16.90
C ALA A 48 -6.47 -5.50 -17.28
N ALA A 49 -7.18 -6.62 -17.17
CA ALA A 49 -8.61 -6.71 -17.48
C ALA A 49 -9.46 -5.78 -16.58
N GLU A 50 -9.13 -5.72 -15.28
CA GLU A 50 -9.82 -4.91 -14.28
C GLU A 50 -8.82 -4.02 -13.50
N PRO A 51 -8.34 -2.91 -14.09
CA PRO A 51 -7.26 -2.09 -13.53
C PRO A 51 -7.56 -1.54 -12.12
N GLU A 52 -8.78 -1.08 -11.90
CA GLU A 52 -9.23 -0.51 -10.63
C GLU A 52 -9.28 -1.58 -9.52
N SER A 53 -9.66 -2.81 -9.87
CA SER A 53 -9.68 -3.95 -8.96
C SER A 53 -8.25 -4.35 -8.57
N LEU A 54 -7.35 -4.47 -9.54
CA LEU A 54 -5.94 -4.79 -9.30
C LEU A 54 -5.30 -3.72 -8.40
N ALA A 55 -5.53 -2.44 -8.68
CA ALA A 55 -4.98 -1.35 -7.88
C ALA A 55 -5.48 -1.34 -6.44
N ARG A 56 -6.77 -1.65 -6.21
CA ARG A 56 -7.31 -1.81 -4.86
C ARG A 56 -6.61 -2.94 -4.10
N GLN A 57 -6.44 -4.10 -4.74
CA GLN A 57 -5.79 -5.25 -4.09
C GLN A 57 -4.32 -4.97 -3.77
N LEU A 58 -3.58 -4.38 -4.69
CA LEU A 58 -2.17 -4.01 -4.48
C LEU A 58 -1.99 -2.96 -3.39
N THR A 59 -2.84 -1.95 -3.35
CA THR A 59 -2.77 -0.89 -2.33
C THR A 59 -3.17 -1.40 -0.94
N LEU A 60 -4.14 -2.32 -0.83
CA LEU A 60 -4.45 -3.02 0.42
C LEU A 60 -3.28 -3.88 0.90
N LEU A 61 -2.60 -4.57 -0.02
CA LEU A 61 -1.42 -5.38 0.30
C LEU A 61 -0.24 -4.53 0.79
N LEU A 62 -0.04 -3.35 0.17
CA LEU A 62 0.96 -2.37 0.62
C LEU A 62 0.65 -1.86 2.03
N ASP A 63 -0.62 -1.49 2.30
CA ASP A 63 -1.06 -1.05 3.62
C ASP A 63 -0.86 -2.14 4.68
N GLY A 64 -1.23 -3.40 4.37
CA GLY A 64 -1.06 -4.55 5.28
C GLY A 64 0.41 -4.94 5.49
N GLY A 65 1.23 -4.90 4.45
CA GLY A 65 2.66 -5.20 4.53
C GLY A 65 3.45 -4.16 5.34
N LEU A 66 3.07 -2.88 5.24
CA LEU A 66 3.64 -1.81 6.07
C LEU A 66 3.23 -1.96 7.54
N ALA A 67 1.96 -2.31 7.82
CA ALA A 67 1.51 -2.57 9.19
C ALA A 67 2.22 -3.78 9.81
N GLY A 68 2.31 -4.91 9.11
CA GLY A 68 2.99 -6.12 9.61
C GLY A 68 4.50 -5.96 9.72
N GLY A 69 5.15 -5.35 8.72
CA GLY A 69 6.60 -5.16 8.69
C GLY A 69 7.11 -4.18 9.76
N VAL A 70 6.31 -3.18 10.15
CA VAL A 70 6.63 -2.27 11.26
C VAL A 70 6.49 -2.95 12.62
N LEU A 71 5.57 -3.92 12.75
CA LEU A 71 5.33 -4.63 14.01
C LEU A 71 6.36 -5.72 14.28
N ASP A 72 6.67 -6.53 13.26
CA ASP A 72 7.51 -7.73 13.45
C ASP A 72 8.96 -7.54 13.01
N GLY A 73 9.26 -6.52 12.19
CA GLY A 73 10.61 -6.28 11.64
C GLY A 73 11.13 -7.43 10.76
N ASP A 74 10.27 -8.37 10.38
CA ASP A 74 10.63 -9.61 9.70
C ASP A 74 10.70 -9.40 8.16
N PRO A 75 11.88 -9.59 7.53
CA PRO A 75 12.03 -9.55 6.07
C PRO A 75 11.09 -10.51 5.32
N ALA A 76 10.65 -11.61 5.96
CA ALA A 76 9.73 -12.57 5.37
C ALA A 76 8.36 -11.94 5.03
N VAL A 77 7.94 -10.89 5.75
CA VAL A 77 6.70 -10.14 5.45
C VAL A 77 6.83 -9.43 4.10
N ALA A 78 7.97 -8.79 3.85
CA ALA A 78 8.22 -8.12 2.58
C ALA A 78 8.27 -9.12 1.41
N ASP A 79 8.87 -10.29 1.62
CA ASP A 79 8.93 -11.34 0.60
C ASP A 79 7.57 -11.98 0.34
N ALA A 80 6.75 -12.20 1.38
CA ALA A 80 5.38 -12.65 1.23
C ALA A 80 4.54 -11.63 0.45
N ALA A 81 4.64 -10.34 0.78
CA ALA A 81 3.95 -9.27 0.06
C ALA A 81 4.36 -9.22 -1.42
N LYS A 82 5.66 -9.34 -1.73
CA LYS A 82 6.14 -9.41 -3.13
C LYS A 82 5.56 -10.60 -3.88
N ARG A 83 5.55 -11.79 -3.28
CA ARG A 83 4.98 -13.00 -3.91
C ARG A 83 3.48 -12.85 -4.16
N SER A 84 2.73 -12.31 -3.20
CA SER A 84 1.30 -12.05 -3.35
C SER A 84 1.03 -11.02 -4.45
N ALA A 85 1.78 -9.91 -4.48
CA ALA A 85 1.65 -8.89 -5.53
C ALA A 85 1.92 -9.47 -6.92
N ARG A 86 2.95 -10.33 -7.06
CA ARG A 86 3.26 -11.03 -8.31
C ARG A 86 2.09 -11.88 -8.78
N ALA A 87 1.49 -12.67 -7.89
CA ALA A 87 0.36 -13.53 -8.23
C ALA A 87 -0.87 -12.73 -8.70
N LEU A 88 -1.14 -11.58 -8.07
CA LEU A 88 -2.22 -10.68 -8.47
C LEU A 88 -2.01 -10.08 -9.85
N VAL A 89 -0.80 -9.59 -10.13
CA VAL A 89 -0.44 -9.04 -11.45
C VAL A 89 -0.54 -10.12 -12.52
N ASP A 90 0.05 -11.30 -12.27
CA ASP A 90 0.01 -12.40 -13.24
C ASP A 90 -1.44 -12.84 -13.53
N ALA A 91 -2.33 -12.87 -12.53
CA ALA A 91 -3.74 -13.16 -12.74
C ALA A 91 -4.43 -12.10 -13.60
N ALA A 92 -4.28 -10.83 -13.23
CA ALA A 92 -4.93 -9.71 -13.93
C ALA A 92 -4.48 -9.53 -15.39
N LEU A 93 -3.28 -10.00 -15.73
CA LEU A 93 -2.74 -9.96 -17.10
C LEU A 93 -3.00 -11.24 -17.91
N ARG A 94 -3.43 -12.33 -17.28
CA ARG A 94 -3.74 -13.62 -17.95
C ARG A 94 -5.17 -13.66 -18.52
N GLU A 95 -6.11 -12.93 -17.94
CA GLU A 95 -7.52 -12.89 -18.37
C GLU A 95 -7.74 -12.04 -19.64
N ARG A 96 -6.75 -11.99 -20.54
CA ARG A 96 -6.76 -11.21 -21.78
C ARG A 96 -7.38 -11.97 -22.95
#